data_AF-A0A8H8X0X4-F1
#
_entry.id   AF-A0A8H8X0X4-F1
#
_cell.length_a   1.000
_cell.length_b   1.000
_cell.length_c   1.000
_cell.angle_alpha   90.00
_cell.angle_beta   90.00
_cell.angle_gamma   90.00
#
_symmetry.space_group_name_H-M   'P 1'
#
loop_
_entity.id
_entity.type
_entity.pdbx_description
1 polymer ?
#
loop_
_entity_poly.entity_id
_entity_poly.type
_entity_poly.pdbx_seq_one_letter_code
_entity_poly.pdbx_strand_id
1 'polypeptide(L)'
;MKYIWEPCDIRVGRRLRASSGSETWMIGYDGTSEAKHNLILVSLADGMISLSGQCYESMAIALNDRKMRPADIRLDDDQNVEVVLEGDQRRLP
;
A
#
# COMPACT_ATOMS: atom_id res chain seq x y z
N MET A 1 0.52 -21.84 9.52
CA MET A 1 1.13 -20.68 10.21
C MET A 1 0.27 -19.45 9.99
N LYS A 2 0.00 -18.65 11.02
CA LYS A 2 -0.68 -17.36 10.90
C LYS A 2 0.40 -16.31 10.57
N TYR A 3 0.34 -15.70 9.39
CA TYR A 3 1.27 -14.61 9.04
C TYR A 3 0.97 -13.40 9.93
N ILE A 4 2.00 -12.82 10.53
CA ILE A 4 1.93 -11.60 11.34
C ILE A 4 2.82 -10.57 10.64
N TRP A 5 2.28 -9.39 10.39
CA TRP A 5 3.04 -8.28 9.81
C TRP A 5 3.89 -7.60 10.88
N GLU A 6 5.18 -7.44 10.58
CA GLU A 6 6.10 -6.60 11.36
C GLU A 6 6.37 -5.28 10.61
N PRO A 7 6.78 -4.19 11.28
CA PRO A 7 7.09 -2.93 10.59
C PRO A 7 8.13 -3.08 9.47
N CYS A 8 9.09 -4.01 9.63
CA CYS A 8 10.11 -4.31 8.61
C CYS A 8 9.57 -5.01 7.35
N ASP A 9 8.37 -5.59 7.42
CA ASP A 9 7.67 -6.18 6.28
C ASP A 9 6.96 -5.14 5.42
N ILE A 10 6.69 -3.96 5.98
CA ILE A 10 5.91 -2.93 5.32
C ILE A 10 6.80 -2.23 4.29
N ARG A 11 6.45 -2.41 3.01
CA ARG A 11 7.16 -1.84 1.88
C ARG A 11 6.16 -1.34 0.84
N VAL A 12 6.45 -0.19 0.26
CA VAL A 12 5.68 0.34 -0.86
C VAL A 12 5.78 -0.61 -2.06
N GLY A 13 4.71 -0.72 -2.83
CA GLY A 13 4.55 -1.68 -3.92
C GLY A 13 4.14 -3.08 -3.46
N ARG A 14 4.20 -3.38 -2.16
CA ARG A 14 3.83 -4.71 -1.64
C ARG A 14 2.33 -4.94 -1.80
N ARG A 15 1.99 -6.08 -2.41
CA ARG A 15 0.61 -6.51 -2.64
C ARG A 15 0.12 -7.42 -1.51
N LEU A 16 -1.15 -7.25 -1.16
CA LEU A 16 -1.78 -8.00 -0.07
C LEU A 16 -3.23 -8.33 -0.39
N ARG A 17 -3.75 -9.39 0.22
CA ARG A 17 -5.13 -9.86 0.06
C ARG A 17 -5.80 -10.03 1.42
N ALA A 18 -7.09 -9.73 1.46
CA ALA A 18 -7.91 -10.04 2.61
C ALA A 18 -8.11 -11.55 2.74
N SER A 19 -8.26 -12.04 3.97
CA SER A 19 -8.51 -13.47 4.22
C SER A 19 -9.85 -13.96 3.63
N SER A 20 -10.78 -13.06 3.34
CA SER A 20 -12.16 -13.36 2.95
C SER A 20 -12.49 -13.08 1.48
N GLY A 21 -11.54 -12.61 0.66
CA GLY A 21 -11.88 -12.07 -0.67
C GLY A 21 -10.80 -12.21 -1.72
N SER A 22 -11.21 -11.99 -2.98
CA SER A 22 -10.33 -11.88 -4.16
C SER A 22 -9.68 -10.50 -4.28
N GLU A 23 -10.11 -9.53 -3.48
CA GLU A 23 -9.60 -8.16 -3.53
C GLU A 23 -8.13 -8.10 -3.14
N THR A 24 -7.35 -7.44 -4.00
CA THR A 24 -5.93 -7.22 -3.81
C THR A 24 -5.70 -5.74 -3.53
N TRP A 25 -4.90 -5.47 -2.52
CA TRP A 25 -4.53 -4.14 -2.07
C TRP A 25 -3.03 -3.94 -2.30
N MET A 26 -2.59 -2.69 -2.35
CA MET A 26 -1.18 -2.31 -2.45
C MET A 26 -0.85 -1.22 -1.43
N ILE A 27 0.36 -1.31 -0.88
CA ILE A 27 0.92 -0.24 -0.02
C ILE A 27 1.55 0.82 -0.92
N GLY A 28 1.12 2.07 -0.77
CA GLY A 28 1.62 3.22 -1.53
C GLY A 28 2.15 4.32 -0.62
N TYR A 29 2.65 5.39 -1.22
CA TYR A 29 2.87 6.67 -0.52
C TYR A 29 1.67 7.59 -0.74
N ASP A 30 1.34 8.37 0.28
CA ASP A 30 0.37 9.45 0.17
C ASP A 30 0.98 10.64 -0.57
N GLY A 31 0.57 10.89 -1.80
CA GLY A 31 1.05 12.02 -2.60
C GLY A 31 0.57 13.39 -2.11
N THR A 32 -0.40 13.42 -1.19
CA THR A 32 -0.98 14.67 -0.68
C THR A 32 -0.31 15.20 0.59
N SER A 33 0.64 14.44 1.14
CA SER A 33 1.26 14.74 2.42
C SER A 33 2.73 15.04 2.28
N GLU A 34 3.17 16.16 2.89
CA GLU A 34 4.59 16.51 3.00
C GLU A 34 5.32 15.70 4.08
N ALA A 35 4.59 14.88 4.86
CA ALA A 35 5.17 14.10 5.93
C ALA A 35 5.99 12.92 5.38
N LYS A 36 7.26 12.86 5.76
CA LYS A 36 8.10 11.68 5.52
C LYS A 36 7.44 10.46 6.18
N HIS A 37 7.25 9.40 5.41
CA HIS A 37 6.63 8.13 5.83
C HIS A 37 5.10 8.15 5.99
N ASN A 38 4.40 8.88 5.13
CA ASN A 38 2.95 8.74 5.01
C ASN A 38 2.59 7.63 3.98
N LEU A 39 2.20 6.46 4.50
CA LEU A 39 1.78 5.30 3.74
C LEU A 39 0.26 5.27 3.56
N ILE A 40 -0.15 4.81 2.39
CA ILE A 40 -1.55 4.53 2.06
C ILE A 40 -1.75 3.06 1.76
N LEU A 41 -2.99 2.60 1.93
CA LEU A 41 -3.43 1.30 1.44
C LEU A 41 -4.50 1.51 0.38
N VAL A 42 -4.19 1.14 -0.87
CA VAL A 42 -5.06 1.34 -2.02
C VAL A 42 -5.59 0.01 -2.55
N SER A 43 -6.87 -0.05 -2.90
CA SER A 43 -7.45 -1.21 -3.57
C SER A 43 -7.05 -1.20 -5.03
N LEU A 44 -6.59 -2.36 -5.54
CA LEU A 44 -6.28 -2.52 -6.96
C LEU A 44 -7.53 -2.81 -7.80
N ALA A 45 -8.70 -3.01 -7.18
CA ALA A 45 -9.94 -3.26 -7.91
C ALA A 45 -10.58 -1.95 -8.39
N ASP A 46 -10.60 -0.93 -7.55
CA ASP A 46 -11.32 0.33 -7.80
C ASP A 46 -10.49 1.60 -7.54
N GLY A 47 -9.25 1.47 -7.04
CA GLY A 47 -8.36 2.59 -6.73
C GLY A 47 -8.68 3.29 -5.41
N MET A 48 -9.58 2.76 -4.58
CA MET A 48 -9.99 3.39 -3.33
C MET A 48 -8.91 3.29 -2.25
N ILE A 49 -8.66 4.40 -1.56
CA ILE A 49 -7.76 4.47 -0.40
C ILE A 49 -8.54 4.06 0.84
N SER A 50 -8.11 2.98 1.50
CA SER A 50 -8.76 2.46 2.71
C SER A 50 -8.02 2.79 4.01
N LEU A 51 -6.75 3.15 3.89
CA LEU A 51 -5.92 3.70 4.96
C LEU A 51 -5.05 4.81 4.40
N SER A 52 -4.93 5.91 5.13
CA SER A 52 -4.00 7.01 4.83
C SER A 52 -3.39 7.53 6.13
N GLY A 53 -2.32 8.32 6.04
CA GLY A 53 -1.66 8.89 7.22
C GLY A 53 -0.86 7.87 8.03
N GLN A 54 -0.51 6.71 7.48
CA GLN A 54 0.06 5.60 8.26
C GLN A 54 1.59 5.63 8.23
N CYS A 55 2.23 5.38 9.37
CA CYS A 55 3.65 5.00 9.39
C CYS A 55 3.80 3.48 9.23
N TYR A 56 5.04 2.98 9.18
CA TYR A 56 5.29 1.54 9.03
C TYR A 56 4.69 0.73 10.19
N GLU A 57 4.82 1.24 11.42
CA GLU A 57 4.29 0.60 12.62
C GLU A 57 2.77 0.56 12.61
N SER A 58 2.12 1.69 12.33
CA SER A 58 0.66 1.77 12.34
C SER A 58 0.04 0.98 11.17
N MET A 59 0.72 0.92 10.02
CA MET A 59 0.32 0.06 8.91
C MET A 59 0.39 -1.42 9.29
N ALA A 60 1.49 -1.88 9.92
CA ALA A 60 1.62 -3.28 10.35
C ALA A 60 0.49 -3.69 11.32
N ILE A 61 0.15 -2.81 12.28
CA ILE A 61 -0.98 -3.03 13.20
C ILE A 61 -2.29 -3.16 12.40
N ALA A 62 -2.57 -2.21 11.51
CA ALA A 62 -3.80 -2.20 10.72
C ALA A 62 -3.94 -3.44 9.81
N LEU A 63 -2.85 -3.91 9.21
CA LEU A 63 -2.84 -5.12 8.38
C LEU A 63 -3.11 -6.38 9.21
N ASN A 64 -2.55 -6.47 10.41
CA ASN A 64 -2.81 -7.58 11.34
C ASN A 64 -4.28 -7.60 11.81
N ASP A 65 -4.82 -6.45 12.18
CA ASP A 65 -6.21 -6.30 12.63
C ASP A 65 -7.20 -6.71 11.54
N ARG A 66 -6.92 -6.28 10.30
CA ARG A 66 -7.70 -6.63 9.11
C ARG A 66 -7.44 -8.04 8.59
N LYS A 67 -6.55 -8.81 9.23
CA LYS A 67 -6.15 -10.17 8.83
C LYS A 67 -5.72 -10.23 7.35
N MET A 68 -5.03 -9.19 6.90
CA MET A 68 -4.46 -9.13 5.55
C MET A 68 -3.26 -10.07 5.46
N ARG A 69 -3.07 -10.65 4.28
CA ARG A 69 -1.95 -11.56 4.00
C ARG A 69 -1.18 -11.05 2.79
N PRO A 70 0.15 -11.24 2.73
CA PRO A 70 0.88 -10.97 1.50
C PRO A 70 0.26 -11.79 0.37
N ALA A 71 -0.02 -11.15 -0.75
CA ALA A 71 -0.37 -11.86 -1.97
C ALA A 71 0.92 -12.50 -2.48
N ASP A 72 0.96 -13.82 -2.63
CA ASP A 72 2.14 -14.56 -3.11
C ASP A 72 2.80 -13.83 -4.29
N ILE A 73 4.04 -13.39 -4.08
CA ILE A 73 4.86 -12.73 -5.09
C ILE A 73 5.42 -13.86 -5.95
N ARG A 74 4.65 -14.32 -6.94
CA ARG A 74 5.25 -15.01 -8.08
C ARG A 74 6.02 -13.96 -8.87
N LEU A 75 7.33 -13.88 -8.62
CA LEU A 75 8.40 -13.58 -9.59
C LEU A 75 8.13 -12.45 -10.62
N ASP A 76 7.54 -11.31 -10.22
CA ASP A 76 7.52 -10.10 -11.05
C ASP A 76 8.31 -8.96 -10.38
N ASP A 77 9.43 -9.32 -9.73
CA ASP A 77 10.41 -8.42 -9.11
C ASP A 77 11.20 -7.57 -10.13
N ASP A 78 10.73 -7.44 -11.39
CA ASP A 78 11.49 -6.81 -12.47
C ASP A 78 10.73 -5.70 -13.22
N GLN A 79 9.67 -5.14 -12.64
CA GLN A 79 9.10 -3.90 -13.17
C GLN A 79 9.01 -2.83 -12.08
N ASN A 80 9.94 -1.89 -12.17
CA ASN A 80 9.80 -0.51 -11.70
C ASN A 80 8.43 0.02 -12.17
N VAL A 81 7.40 -0.16 -11.35
CA VAL A 81 6.16 0.60 -11.51
C VAL A 81 6.38 1.91 -10.78
N GLU A 82 6.98 2.85 -11.51
CA GLU A 82 6.96 4.26 -11.13
C GLU A 82 5.50 4.71 -11.20
N VAL A 83 4.82 4.66 -10.05
CA VAL A 83 3.47 5.24 -9.91
C VAL A 83 3.66 6.75 -9.92
N VAL A 84 3.68 7.33 -11.11
CA VAL A 84 3.55 8.77 -11.31
C VAL A 84 2.13 9.14 -10.90
N LEU A 85 1.98 9.59 -9.65
CA LEU A 85 0.77 10.30 -9.24
C LEU A 85 0.82 11.65 -9.95
N GLU A 86 0.06 11.78 -11.05
CA GLU A 86 -0.12 13.06 -11.75
C GLU A 86 -0.69 14.10 -10.78
N GLY A 87 0.19 14.95 -10.27
CA GLY A 87 -0.13 16.04 -9.38
C GLY A 87 0.74 17.25 -9.66
N ASP A 88 0.63 17.85 -10.85
CA ASP A 88 0.77 19.30 -11.02
C ASP A 88 0.46 19.73 -12.47
N GLN A 89 -0.81 20.00 -12.80
CA GLN A 89 -1.11 20.95 -13.88
C GLN A 89 -1.16 22.36 -13.29
N ARG A 90 0.03 22.92 -13.03
CA ARG A 90 0.15 24.37 -12.86
C ARG A 90 -0.19 25.02 -14.20
N ARG A 91 -1.32 25.73 -14.25
CA ARG A 91 -1.53 26.79 -15.23
C ARG A 91 -0.39 27.79 -15.07
N LEU A 92 0.45 27.92 -16.09
CA LEU A 92 1.31 29.08 -16.27
C LEU A 92 0.57 30.09 -17.16
N PRO A 93 0.81 31.41 -16.95
CA PRO A 93 0.00 32.49 -17.49
C PRO A 93 0.02 32.61 -19.02
#